data_AF-A0A9E5R056-F1
#
_entry.id   AF-A0A9E5R056-F1
#
_cell.length_a   1.000
_cell.length_b   1.000
_cell.length_c   1.000
_cell.angle_alpha   90.00
_cell.angle_beta   90.00
_cell.angle_gamma   90.00
#
_symmetry.space_group_name_H-M   'P 1'
#
loop_
_entity.id
_entity.type
_entity.pdbx_description
1 polymer ?
#
loop_
_entity_poly.entity_id
_entity_poly.type
_entity_poly.pdbx_seq_one_letter_code
_entity_poly.pdbx_strand_id
1 'polypeptide(L)'
;MTDTSLMLGVVLLGLLLMFVTLPLLAAWRAPVRTGAEAGSVAALEEQLSLLVNAVRDLDFDHDTGKLSEADYVAQRKLLVGRGVSTLMRLERARNIDQQLEELVASYRNPR
;
A
#
# COMPACT_ATOMS: atom_id res chain seq x y z
N MET A 1 -14.58 -27.07 -32.70
CA MET A 1 -13.78 -27.14 -31.45
C MET A 1 -12.94 -25.89 -31.23
N THR A 2 -12.51 -25.19 -32.28
CA THR A 2 -11.80 -23.90 -32.20
C THR A 2 -12.68 -22.75 -31.73
N ASP A 3 -13.93 -22.67 -32.21
CA ASP A 3 -14.81 -21.51 -31.95
C ASP A 3 -15.25 -21.43 -30.48
N THR A 4 -15.44 -22.57 -29.83
CA THR A 4 -15.74 -22.65 -28.39
C THR A 4 -14.54 -22.23 -27.53
N SER A 5 -13.31 -22.59 -27.93
CA SER A 5 -12.11 -22.15 -27.22
C SER A 5 -11.85 -20.65 -27.38
N LEU A 6 -12.16 -20.09 -28.56
CA LEU A 6 -12.03 -18.66 -28.82
C LEU A 6 -13.05 -17.86 -28.01
N MET A 7 -14.31 -18.28 -27.98
CA MET A 7 -15.34 -17.65 -27.13
C MET A 7 -14.97 -17.69 -25.65
N LEU A 8 -14.46 -18.82 -25.16
CA LEU A 8 -14.03 -18.96 -23.77
C LEU A 8 -12.87 -18.02 -23.44
N GLY A 9 -11.89 -17.90 -24.34
CA GLY A 9 -10.77 -16.99 -24.19
C GLY A 9 -11.19 -15.52 -24.09
N VAL A 10 -12.15 -15.09 -24.92
CA VAL A 10 -12.69 -13.72 -24.89
C VAL A 10 -13.44 -13.44 -23.58
N VAL A 11 -14.23 -14.40 -23.09
CA VAL A 11 -14.95 -14.26 -21.81
C VAL A 11 -13.98 -14.15 -20.64
N LEU A 12 -12.96 -15.01 -20.59
CA LEU A 12 -11.93 -14.97 -19.54
C LEU A 12 -11.12 -13.68 -19.57
N LEU A 13 -10.75 -13.20 -20.77
CA LEU A 13 -10.07 -11.92 -20.94
C LEU A 13 -10.95 -10.76 -20.47
N GLY A 14 -12.24 -10.77 -20.79
CA GLY A 14 -13.20 -9.78 -20.31
C GLY A 14 -13.33 -9.76 -18.79
N LEU A 15 -13.41 -10.93 -18.15
CA LEU A 15 -13.45 -11.05 -16.69
C LEU A 15 -12.16 -10.56 -16.02
N LEU A 16 -11.00 -10.87 -16.60
CA LEU A 16 -9.70 -10.37 -16.13
C LEU A 16 -9.64 -8.84 -16.19
N LEU A 17 -10.02 -8.26 -17.33
CA LEU A 17 -10.04 -6.80 -17.51
C LEU A 17 -11.04 -6.13 -16.56
N MET A 18 -12.22 -6.70 -16.37
CA MET A 18 -13.21 -6.22 -15.40
C MET A 18 -12.67 -6.26 -13.97
N PHE A 19 -12.00 -7.35 -13.59
CA PHE A 19 -11.42 -7.52 -12.25
C PHE A 19 -10.27 -6.53 -12.00
N VAL A 20 -9.45 -6.24 -13.00
CA VAL A 20 -8.34 -5.27 -12.92
C VAL A 20 -8.82 -3.82 -12.92
N THR A 21 -9.87 -3.51 -13.69
CA THR A 21 -10.38 -2.13 -13.82
C THR A 21 -11.26 -1.70 -12.64
N LEU A 22 -12.01 -2.61 -12.02
CA LEU A 22 -12.84 -2.32 -10.84
C LEU A 22 -12.07 -1.62 -9.68
N PRO A 23 -10.93 -2.14 -9.19
CA PRO A 23 -10.20 -1.51 -8.09
C PRO A 23 -9.58 -0.18 -8.52
N LEU A 24 -9.20 -0.02 -9.80
CA LEU A 24 -8.70 1.25 -10.34
C LEU A 24 -9.78 2.35 -10.32
N LEU A 25 -11.00 2.04 -10.76
CA LEU A 25 -12.12 2.99 -10.71
C LEU A 25 -12.59 3.29 -9.29
N ALA A 26 -12.52 2.31 -8.38
CA ALA A 26 -12.80 2.51 -6.97
C ALA A 26 -11.76 3.44 -6.31
N ALA A 27 -10.48 3.31 -6.67
CA ALA A 27 -9.42 4.20 -6.21
C ALA A 27 -9.60 5.66 -6.68
N TRP A 28 -10.22 5.89 -7.85
CA TRP A 28 -10.53 7.24 -8.35
C TRP A 28 -11.71 7.90 -7.63
N ARG A 29 -12.59 7.11 -7.00
CA ARG A 29 -13.73 7.59 -6.23
C ARG A 29 -13.45 7.69 -4.74
N ALA A 30 -12.29 7.23 -4.28
CA ALA A 30 -11.87 7.44 -2.91
C ALA A 30 -11.78 8.97 -2.69
N PRO A 31 -12.44 9.51 -1.65
CA PRO A 31 -12.28 10.93 -1.32
C PRO A 31 -10.79 11.21 -1.18
N VAL A 32 -10.32 12.25 -1.87
CA VAL A 32 -8.95 12.74 -1.72
C VAL A 32 -8.76 13.00 -0.23
N ARG A 33 -8.05 12.11 0.45
CA ARG A 33 -7.67 12.27 1.86
C ARG A 33 -6.96 13.62 1.93
N THR A 34 -7.63 14.63 2.47
CA THR A 34 -7.05 15.94 2.73
C THR A 34 -5.78 15.73 3.53
N GLY A 35 -4.72 16.50 3.26
CA GLY A 35 -3.36 16.25 3.78
C GLY A 35 -3.22 16.05 5.30
N ALA A 36 -4.26 16.32 6.08
CA ALA A 36 -4.38 15.96 7.49
C ALA A 36 -4.47 14.44 7.74
N GLU A 37 -5.18 13.67 6.92
CA GLU A 37 -5.31 12.22 7.11
C GLU A 37 -4.08 11.43 6.67
N ALA A 38 -3.38 11.91 5.63
CA ALA A 38 -2.16 11.27 5.09
C ALA A 38 -0.96 11.30 6.06
N GLY A 39 -1.07 12.06 7.16
CA GLY A 39 -0.11 12.10 8.25
C GLY A 39 -0.57 11.40 9.54
N SER A 40 -1.82 10.89 9.58
CA SER A 40 -2.30 10.16 10.76
C SER A 40 -1.53 8.86 10.96
N VAL A 41 -1.32 8.46 12.22
CA VAL A 41 -0.65 7.20 12.58
C VAL A 41 -1.33 6.02 11.87
N ALA A 42 -2.67 5.94 11.90
CA ALA A 42 -3.42 4.88 11.26
C ALA A 42 -3.20 4.80 9.73
N ALA A 43 -3.17 5.94 9.03
CA ALA A 43 -2.90 5.95 7.59
C ALA A 43 -1.47 5.53 7.25
N LEU A 44 -0.49 5.89 8.10
CA LEU A 44 0.90 5.48 7.96
C LEU A 44 1.07 3.97 8.23
N GLU A 45 0.32 3.41 9.18
CA GLU A 45 0.29 1.96 9.44
C GLU A 45 -0.33 1.19 8.27
N GLU A 46 -1.45 1.69 7.73
CA GLU A 46 -2.07 1.13 6.52
C GLU A 46 -1.10 1.16 5.34
N GLN A 47 -0.44 2.30 5.12
CA GLN A 47 0.56 2.45 4.05
C GLN A 47 1.75 1.50 4.22
N LEU A 48 2.24 1.32 5.45
CA LEU A 48 3.32 0.38 5.73
C LEU A 48 2.91 -1.06 5.47
N SER A 49 1.70 -1.46 5.90
CA SER A 49 1.13 -2.79 5.64
C SER A 49 1.04 -3.09 4.14
N LEU A 50 0.57 -2.13 3.35
CA LEU A 50 0.50 -2.25 1.88
C LEU A 50 1.90 -2.42 1.26
N LEU A 51 2.89 -1.67 1.71
CA LEU A 51 4.27 -1.78 1.22
C LEU A 51 4.90 -3.13 1.58
N VAL A 52 4.64 -3.65 2.78
CA VAL A 52 5.13 -4.98 3.19
C VAL A 52 4.51 -6.08 2.33
N ASN A 53 3.20 -6.02 2.09
CA ASN A 53 2.53 -6.98 1.22
C ASN A 53 3.06 -6.91 -0.21
N ALA A 54 3.29 -5.70 -0.75
CA ALA A 54 3.85 -5.53 -2.09
C ALA A 54 5.26 -6.13 -2.22
N VAL A 55 6.10 -6.05 -1.18
CA VAL A 55 7.41 -6.72 -1.18
C VAL A 55 7.24 -8.23 -1.19
N ARG A 56 6.29 -8.77 -0.41
CA ARG A 56 6.02 -10.21 -0.37
C ARG A 56 5.54 -10.76 -1.70
N ASP A 57 4.63 -10.03 -2.36
CA ASP A 57 4.13 -10.41 -3.69
C ASP A 57 5.24 -10.34 -4.74
N LEU A 58 6.10 -9.32 -4.66
CA LEU A 58 7.27 -9.18 -5.53
C LEU A 58 8.27 -10.33 -5.34
N ASP A 59 8.57 -10.68 -4.10
CA ASP A 59 9.44 -11.82 -3.77
C ASP A 59 8.84 -13.14 -4.32
N PHE A 60 7.51 -13.32 -4.22
CA PHE A 60 6.84 -14.50 -4.79
C PHE A 60 6.89 -14.56 -6.32
N ASP A 61 6.68 -13.43 -7.00
CA ASP A 61 6.75 -13.39 -8.47
C ASP A 61 8.18 -13.63 -9.00
N HIS A 62 9.20 -13.24 -8.22
CA HIS A 62 10.59 -13.58 -8.51
C HIS A 62 10.88 -15.06 -8.26
N ASP A 63 10.50 -15.60 -7.10
CA ASP A 63 10.68 -17.02 -6.74
C ASP A 63 9.99 -17.96 -7.75
N THR A 64 8.87 -17.53 -8.33
CA THR A 64 8.14 -18.28 -9.36
C THR A 64 8.66 -18.06 -10.78
N GLY A 65 9.71 -17.25 -10.95
CA GLY A 65 10.37 -17.00 -12.23
C GLY A 65 9.58 -16.11 -13.19
N LYS A 66 8.54 -15.40 -12.72
CA LYS A 66 7.78 -14.46 -13.54
C LYS A 66 8.49 -13.12 -13.74
N LEU A 67 9.50 -12.85 -12.93
CA LEU A 67 10.25 -11.59 -12.93
C LEU A 67 11.74 -11.83 -13.13
N SER A 68 12.38 -10.97 -13.91
CA SER A 68 13.84 -10.99 -14.08
C SER A 68 14.56 -10.50 -12.81
N GLU A 69 15.78 -10.96 -12.58
CA GLU A 69 16.60 -10.52 -11.44
C GLU A 69 16.80 -8.99 -11.43
N ALA A 70 17.04 -8.40 -12.60
CA ALA A 70 17.27 -6.96 -12.72
C ALA A 70 16.03 -6.15 -12.33
N ASP A 71 14.84 -6.58 -12.77
CA ASP A 71 13.58 -5.92 -12.44
C ASP A 71 13.21 -6.11 -10.97
N TYR A 72 13.45 -7.31 -10.43
CA TYR A 72 13.26 -7.64 -9.03
C TYR A 72 14.07 -6.71 -8.12
N VAL A 73 15.39 -6.63 -8.33
CA VAL A 73 16.29 -5.81 -7.51
C VAL A 73 15.89 -4.33 -7.55
N ALA A 74 15.54 -3.81 -8.75
CA ALA A 74 15.14 -2.43 -8.92
C ALA A 74 13.83 -2.11 -8.17
N GLN A 75 12.80 -2.95 -8.33
CA GLN A 75 11.49 -2.75 -7.69
C GLN A 75 11.58 -2.93 -6.18
N ARG A 76 12.32 -3.95 -5.71
CA ARG A 76 12.48 -4.23 -4.29
C ARG A 76 13.17 -3.08 -3.56
N LYS A 77 14.23 -2.52 -4.15
CA LYS A 77 14.93 -1.35 -3.60
C LYS A 77 13.97 -0.16 -3.42
N LEU A 78 13.11 0.07 -4.39
CA LEU A 78 12.13 1.17 -4.35
C LEU A 78 11.05 0.94 -3.28
N LEU A 79 10.48 -0.27 -3.20
CA LEU A 79 9.46 -0.61 -2.21
C LEU A 79 10.02 -0.55 -0.79
N VAL A 80 11.20 -1.12 -0.55
CA VAL A 80 11.88 -1.08 0.76
C VAL A 80 12.22 0.36 1.13
N GLY A 81 12.75 1.16 0.20
CA GLY A 81 13.04 2.57 0.45
C GLY A 81 11.80 3.37 0.86
N ARG A 82 10.66 3.12 0.20
CA ARG A 82 9.37 3.70 0.60
C ARG A 82 8.95 3.21 1.98
N GLY A 83 9.08 1.91 2.27
CA GLY A 83 8.76 1.33 3.58
C GLY A 83 9.54 1.99 4.71
N VAL A 84 10.86 2.15 4.56
CA VAL A 84 11.71 2.86 5.54
C VAL A 84 11.25 4.29 5.73
N SER A 85 10.98 5.03 4.64
CA SER A 85 10.52 6.42 4.73
C SER A 85 9.18 6.56 5.46
N THR A 86 8.24 5.62 5.25
CA THR A 86 6.95 5.57 5.93
C THR A 86 7.12 5.23 7.41
N LEU A 87 8.01 4.29 7.73
CA LEU A 87 8.30 3.91 9.11
C LEU A 87 8.89 5.07 9.91
N MET A 88 9.82 5.85 9.33
CA MET A 88 10.36 7.05 9.97
C MET A 88 9.28 8.12 10.21
N ARG A 89 8.33 8.28 9.28
CA ARG A 89 7.18 9.20 9.45
C ARG A 89 6.25 8.72 10.55
N LEU A 90 6.00 7.41 10.64
CA LEU A 90 5.17 6.79 11.67
C LEU A 90 5.76 7.02 13.07
N GLU A 91 7.05 6.76 13.24
CA GLU A 91 7.74 6.96 14.51
C GLU A 91 7.69 8.42 14.96
N ARG A 92 7.92 9.36 14.02
CA ARG A 92 7.78 10.79 14.30
C ARG A 92 6.36 11.15 14.73
N ALA A 93 5.34 10.64 14.06
CA ALA A 93 3.94 10.91 14.39
C ALA A 93 3.58 10.39 15.80
N ARG A 94 3.98 9.15 16.13
CA ARG A 94 3.75 8.57 17.46
C ARG A 94 4.41 9.37 18.58
N ASN A 95 5.65 9.84 18.36
CA ASN A 95 6.35 10.66 19.36
C ASN A 95 5.65 12.00 19.59
N ILE A 96 5.12 12.63 18.54
CA ILE A 96 4.35 13.88 18.66
C ILE A 96 3.07 13.65 19.47
N ASP A 97 2.34 12.58 19.17
CA ASP A 97 1.09 12.24 19.87
C ASP A 97 1.34 12.01 21.38
N GLN A 98 2.42 11.32 21.73
CA GLN A 98 2.82 11.10 23.13
C GLN A 98 3.15 12.41 23.86
N GLN A 99 3.96 13.28 23.23
CA GLN A 99 4.30 14.60 23.80
C GLN A 99 3.06 15.47 24.01
N LEU A 100 2.09 15.40 23.10
CA LEU A 100 0.84 16.13 23.22
C LEU A 100 0.00 15.61 24.40
N GLU A 101 -0.08 14.30 24.60
CA GLU A 101 -0.79 13.68 25.72
C GLU A 101 -0.16 14.06 27.07
N GLU A 102 1.17 14.03 27.18
CA GLU A 102 1.89 14.47 28.37
C GLU A 102 1.62 15.95 28.69
N LEU A 103 1.64 16.81 27.66
CA LEU A 103 1.36 18.23 27.82
C LEU A 103 -0.07 18.45 28.32
N VAL A 104 -1.06 17.81 27.72
CA VAL A 104 -2.46 17.88 28.16
C VAL A 104 -2.62 17.38 29.61
N ALA A 105 -1.93 16.30 29.99
CA ALA A 105 -1.94 15.79 31.35
C ALA A 105 -1.37 16.80 32.35
N SER A 106 -0.31 17.53 31.97
CA SER A 106 0.30 18.57 32.80
C SER A 106 -0.65 19.76 33.05
N TYR A 107 -1.45 20.16 32.06
CA TYR A 107 -2.44 21.24 32.21
C TYR A 107 -3.70 20.81 32.97
N ARG A 108 -4.08 19.52 32.91
CA ARG A 108 -5.29 19.01 33.58
C ARG A 108 -5.15 18.92 35.10
N ASN A 109 -3.94 18.73 35.61
CA ASN A 109 -3.68 18.64 37.06
C ASN A 109 -2.72 19.76 37.50
N PRO A 110 -3.17 21.03 37.50
CA PRO A 110 -2.37 22.10 38.06
C PRO A 110 -2.28 21.85 39.57
N ARG A 111 -1.05 21.67 40.08
CA ARG A 111 -0.79 21.70 41.51
C ARG A 111 -1.21 23.03 42.11
#